data_AF-A0A6G7ZSI6-F1
#
_entry.id   AF-A0A6G7ZSI6-F1
#
_cell.length_a   1.000
_cell.length_b   1.000
_cell.length_c   1.000
_cell.angle_alpha   90.00
_cell.angle_beta   90.00
_cell.angle_gamma   90.00
#
_symmetry.space_group_name_H-M   'P 1'
#
loop_
_entity.id
_entity.type
_entity.pdbx_description
1 polymer ?
#
loop_
_entity_poly.entity_id
_entity_poly.type
_entity_poly.pdbx_seq_one_letter_code
_entity_poly.pdbx_strand_id
1 'polypeptide(L)'
;MIEQSFNTRFRWYEMSGREQMVWAVVYAQTRGDPGAVAHIADQTVSLLRELSIDGEAPNPEYVAARYGPGLEFEEFRSWYPVAMKIAKKDHVRPQKVDEAACREAYDIYLQCATDFY
;
A
#
# COMPACT_ATOMS: atom_id res chain seq x y z
N MET A 1 -5.17 46.81 -11.89
CA MET A 1 -4.30 45.64 -11.75
C MET A 1 -5.18 44.44 -12.09
N ILE A 2 -5.04 43.89 -13.30
CA ILE A 2 -5.95 42.85 -13.81
C ILE A 2 -5.46 41.52 -13.24
N GLU A 3 -6.20 40.94 -12.31
CA GLU A 3 -6.03 39.54 -11.90
C GLU A 3 -6.28 38.67 -13.15
N GLN A 4 -5.20 38.21 -13.78
CA GLN A 4 -5.31 37.12 -14.74
C GLN A 4 -5.67 35.88 -13.94
N SER A 5 -6.97 35.56 -13.92
CA SER A 5 -7.45 34.28 -13.42
C SER A 5 -6.85 33.18 -14.30
N PHE A 6 -5.83 32.49 -13.80
CA PHE A 6 -5.30 31.29 -14.43
C PHE A 6 -6.44 30.25 -14.45
N ASN A 7 -7.07 30.11 -15.61
CA ASN A 7 -8.18 29.19 -15.79
C ASN A 7 -7.60 27.77 -15.94
N THR A 8 -7.19 27.17 -14.82
CA THR A 8 -6.75 25.78 -14.78
C THR A 8 -7.95 24.89 -15.10
N ARG A 9 -7.74 23.94 -16.02
CA ARG A 9 -8.79 23.03 -16.48
C ARG A 9 -9.33 22.15 -15.35
N PHE A 10 -8.52 21.92 -14.33
CA PHE A 10 -8.86 21.16 -13.15
C PHE A 10 -8.75 22.03 -11.91
N ARG A 11 -9.71 21.87 -10.99
CA ARG A 11 -9.62 22.44 -9.65
C ARG A 11 -8.76 21.51 -8.80
N TRP A 12 -7.79 22.07 -8.05
CA TRP A 12 -6.89 21.29 -7.20
C TRP A 12 -7.61 20.33 -6.23
N TYR A 13 -8.74 20.75 -5.66
CA TYR A 13 -9.53 19.93 -4.73
C TYR A 13 -10.31 18.79 -5.40
N GLU A 14 -10.44 18.79 -6.73
CA GLU A 14 -11.06 17.71 -7.50
C GLU A 14 -10.04 16.66 -7.95
N MET A 15 -8.75 16.90 -7.68
CA MET A 15 -7.67 16.00 -8.02
C MET A 15 -7.43 14.99 -6.89
N SER A 16 -7.18 13.72 -7.26
CA SER A 16 -6.65 12.74 -6.30
C SER A 16 -5.24 13.12 -5.83
N GLY A 17 -4.77 12.55 -4.72
CA GLY A 17 -3.41 12.82 -4.23
C GLY A 17 -2.32 12.52 -5.26
N ARG A 18 -2.52 11.51 -6.11
CA ARG A 18 -1.59 11.19 -7.22
C ARG A 18 -1.65 12.23 -8.33
N GLU A 19 -2.85 12.68 -8.70
CA GLU A 19 -3.03 13.72 -9.70
C GLU A 19 -2.38 15.04 -9.25
N GLN A 20 -2.55 15.41 -7.98
CA GLN A 20 -1.89 16.57 -7.37
C GLN A 20 -0.36 16.44 -7.42
N MET A 21 0.18 15.26 -7.11
CA MET A 21 1.63 15.01 -7.16
C MET A 21 2.17 15.13 -8.59
N VAL A 22 1.51 14.48 -9.56
CA VAL A 22 1.91 14.55 -10.97
C VAL A 22 1.84 15.98 -11.48
N TRP A 23 0.76 16.70 -11.18
CA TRP A 23 0.61 18.10 -11.54
C TRP A 23 1.75 18.95 -10.97
N ALA A 24 2.03 18.82 -9.66
CA ALA A 24 3.06 19.60 -8.98
C ALA A 24 4.46 19.33 -9.53
N VAL A 25 4.78 18.07 -9.83
CA VAL A 25 6.06 17.69 -10.43
C VAL A 25 6.22 18.30 -11.82
N VAL A 26 5.22 18.17 -12.69
CA VAL A 26 5.27 18.74 -14.04
C VAL A 26 5.38 20.25 -14.00
N TYR A 27 4.63 20.89 -13.12
CA TYR A 27 4.67 22.35 -12.92
C TYR A 27 6.05 22.81 -12.46
N ALA A 28 6.66 22.12 -11.48
CA ALA A 28 7.96 22.49 -10.93
C ALA A 28 9.13 22.22 -11.89
N GLN A 29 9.03 21.20 -12.74
CA GLN A 29 10.11 20.83 -13.67
C GLN A 29 10.09 21.64 -14.98
N THR A 30 8.92 22.11 -15.40
CA THR A 30 8.78 22.84 -16.66
C THR A 30 9.13 24.31 -16.45
N ARG A 31 10.13 24.80 -17.20
CA ARG A 31 10.48 26.22 -17.21
C ARG A 31 9.65 26.94 -18.26
N GLY A 32 9.07 28.08 -17.90
CA GLY A 32 8.33 28.90 -18.86
C GLY A 32 7.37 29.85 -18.18
N ASP A 33 6.46 30.40 -18.98
CA ASP A 33 5.33 31.18 -18.48
C ASP A 33 4.47 30.33 -17.53
N PRO A 34 4.13 30.82 -16.32
CA PRO A 34 3.33 30.07 -15.36
C PRO A 34 2.00 29.53 -15.90
N GLY A 35 1.35 30.27 -16.80
CA GLY A 35 0.08 29.85 -17.41
C GLY A 35 0.28 28.72 -18.40
N ALA A 36 1.29 28.83 -19.26
CA ALA A 36 1.67 27.75 -20.18
C ALA A 36 2.09 26.47 -19.42
N VAL A 37 2.84 26.62 -18.33
CA VAL A 37 3.28 25.50 -17.48
C VAL A 37 2.11 24.84 -16.77
N ALA A 38 1.17 25.62 -16.21
CA ALA A 38 -0.07 25.09 -15.64
C ALA A 38 -0.89 24.31 -16.68
N HIS A 39 -0.96 24.79 -17.91
CA HIS A 39 -1.67 24.09 -18.98
C HIS A 39 -1.03 22.75 -19.34
N ILE A 40 0.30 22.67 -19.37
CA ILE A 40 1.03 21.41 -19.58
C ILE A 40 0.77 20.44 -18.43
N ALA A 41 0.79 20.91 -17.18
CA ALA A 41 0.48 20.08 -16.02
C ALA A 41 -0.96 19.54 -16.08
N ASP A 42 -1.93 20.36 -16.48
CA ASP A 42 -3.32 19.95 -16.69
C ASP A 42 -3.45 18.88 -17.79
N GLN A 43 -2.73 19.03 -18.91
CA GLN A 43 -2.73 18.02 -19.98
C GLN A 43 -2.18 16.68 -19.49
N THR A 44 -1.10 16.68 -18.69
CA THR A 44 -0.54 15.45 -18.12
C THR A 44 -1.51 14.77 -17.16
N VAL A 45 -2.27 15.53 -16.34
CA VAL A 45 -3.33 14.96 -15.50
C VAL A 45 -4.45 14.36 -16.35
N SER A 46 -4.79 14.98 -17.49
CA SER A 46 -5.79 14.42 -18.43
C SER A 46 -5.34 13.06 -18.98
N LEU A 47 -4.07 12.96 -19.42
CA LEU A 47 -3.49 11.70 -19.89
C LEU A 47 -3.45 10.64 -18.79
N LEU A 48 -3.13 11.02 -17.55
CA LEU A 48 -3.15 10.10 -16.40
C LEU A 48 -4.55 9.51 -16.17
N ARG A 49 -5.60 10.33 -16.31
CA ARG A 49 -7.00 9.88 -16.19
C ARG A 49 -7.39 8.93 -17.31
N GLU A 50 -6.98 9.22 -18.54
CA GLU A 50 -7.23 8.36 -19.71
C GLU A 50 -6.58 6.98 -19.55
N LEU A 51 -5.40 6.91 -18.93
CA LEU A 51 -4.70 5.65 -18.66
C LEU A 51 -5.41 4.76 -17.64
N SER A 52 -6.40 5.28 -16.90
CA SER A 52 -7.22 4.54 -15.94
C SER A 52 -6.40 3.60 -15.04
N ILE A 53 -5.25 4.08 -14.56
CA ILE A 53 -4.33 3.26 -13.73
C ILE A 53 -4.99 2.89 -12.39
N ASP A 54 -6.03 3.63 -11.98
CA ASP A 54 -6.85 3.31 -10.79
C ASP A 54 -8.06 2.40 -11.10
N GLY A 55 -8.21 1.96 -12.36
CA GLY A 55 -9.34 1.14 -12.81
C GLY A 55 -9.31 -0.30 -12.32
N GLU A 56 -8.17 -0.79 -11.83
CA GLU A 56 -8.12 -2.03 -11.08
C GLU A 56 -8.44 -1.72 -9.62
N ALA A 57 -9.60 -2.20 -9.17
CA ALA A 57 -9.85 -2.33 -7.73
C ALA A 57 -8.58 -2.93 -7.10
N PRO A 58 -8.08 -2.36 -5.98
CA PRO A 58 -6.88 -2.87 -5.35
C PRO A 58 -7.07 -4.36 -5.19
N ASN A 59 -6.12 -5.12 -5.74
CA ASN A 59 -6.19 -6.55 -5.78
C ASN A 59 -6.61 -7.05 -4.37
N PRO A 60 -7.60 -7.96 -4.24
CA PRO A 60 -7.98 -8.53 -2.94
C PRO A 60 -6.78 -8.95 -2.09
N GLU A 61 -5.68 -9.39 -2.70
CA GLU A 61 -4.42 -9.66 -2.01
C GLU A 61 -3.77 -8.40 -1.38
N TYR A 62 -3.77 -7.27 -2.08
CA TYR A 62 -3.30 -5.98 -1.57
C TYR A 62 -4.21 -5.43 -0.45
N VAL A 63 -5.52 -5.60 -0.60
CA VAL A 63 -6.50 -5.21 0.43
C VAL A 63 -6.30 -6.06 1.68
N ALA A 64 -6.19 -7.39 1.53
CA ALA A 64 -5.93 -8.31 2.64
C ALA A 64 -4.61 -7.99 3.35
N ALA A 65 -3.55 -7.68 2.60
CA ALA A 65 -2.27 -7.25 3.17
C ALA A 65 -2.37 -5.96 3.98
N ARG A 66 -3.15 -4.98 3.50
CA ARG A 66 -3.35 -3.70 4.19
C ARG A 66 -4.16 -3.83 5.49
N TYR A 67 -5.04 -4.82 5.57
CA TYR A 67 -5.77 -5.14 6.80
C TYR A 67 -4.98 -6.04 7.77
N GLY A 68 -3.71 -6.33 7.45
CA GLY A 68 -2.75 -7.01 8.31
C GLY A 68 -2.75 -8.53 8.09
N PRO A 69 -1.65 -9.15 7.65
CA PRO A 69 -1.57 -10.59 7.48
C PRO A 69 -0.90 -11.23 8.72
N GLY A 70 -1.33 -10.81 9.90
CA GLY A 70 -0.82 -11.31 11.18
C GLY A 70 -1.93 -11.98 11.95
N LEU A 71 -1.83 -13.28 12.22
CA LEU A 71 -2.53 -13.84 13.39
C LEU A 71 -2.09 -13.02 14.60
N GLU A 72 -3.01 -12.58 15.45
CA GLU A 72 -2.62 -12.06 16.77
C GLU A 72 -1.96 -13.18 17.58
N PHE A 73 -1.15 -12.82 18.59
CA PHE A 73 -0.39 -13.82 19.36
C PHE A 73 -1.28 -14.95 19.92
N GLU A 74 -2.50 -14.65 20.37
CA GLU A 74 -3.45 -15.64 20.88
C GLU A 74 -3.97 -16.58 19.78
N GLU A 75 -4.22 -16.04 18.59
CA GLU A 75 -4.64 -16.83 17.43
C GLU A 75 -3.50 -17.72 16.96
N PHE A 76 -2.28 -17.19 16.88
CA PHE A 76 -1.07 -17.93 16.57
C PHE A 76 -0.81 -19.05 17.60
N ARG A 77 -0.90 -18.72 18.89
CA ARG A 77 -0.72 -19.67 20.01
C ARG A 77 -1.69 -20.84 19.92
N SER A 78 -2.93 -20.61 19.50
CA SER A 78 -3.94 -21.65 19.35
C SER A 78 -3.63 -22.61 18.18
N TRP A 79 -3.08 -22.10 17.08
CA TRP A 79 -2.79 -22.86 15.86
C TRP A 79 -1.41 -23.53 15.86
N TYR A 80 -0.43 -22.94 16.53
CA TYR A 80 0.97 -23.40 16.47
C TYR A 80 1.16 -24.87 16.89
N PRO A 81 0.53 -25.40 17.96
CA PRO A 81 0.63 -26.83 18.29
C PRO A 81 0.05 -27.75 17.21
N VAL A 82 -0.98 -27.31 16.49
CA VAL A 82 -1.59 -28.06 15.39
C VAL A 82 -0.65 -28.07 14.19
N ALA A 83 -0.12 -26.90 13.81
CA ALA A 83 0.87 -26.78 12.75
C ALA A 83 2.11 -27.66 13.00
N MET A 84 2.60 -27.69 14.24
CA MET A 84 3.73 -28.54 14.63
C MET A 84 3.44 -30.04 14.51
N LYS A 85 2.21 -30.48 14.79
CA LYS A 85 1.80 -31.89 14.61
C LYS A 85 1.73 -32.26 13.12
N ILE A 86 1.23 -31.36 12.28
CA ILE A 86 1.14 -31.55 10.83
C ILE A 86 2.53 -31.61 10.20
N ALA A 87 3.39 -30.64 10.52
CA ALA A 87 4.74 -30.52 9.96
C ALA A 87 5.63 -31.73 10.29
N LYS A 88 5.41 -32.36 11.45
CA LYS A 88 6.23 -33.46 11.97
C LYS A 88 5.66 -34.86 11.71
N LYS A 89 4.70 -34.97 10.77
CA LYS A 89 4.10 -36.20 10.21
C LYS A 89 4.54 -37.49 10.95
N ASP A 90 3.78 -37.88 11.98
CA ASP A 90 3.93 -39.12 12.77
C ASP A 90 5.15 -39.29 13.71
N HIS A 91 5.96 -38.25 13.97
CA HIS A 91 7.21 -38.45 14.75
C HIS A 91 7.41 -37.64 16.05
N VAL A 92 6.39 -37.00 16.62
CA VAL A 92 6.58 -36.30 17.90
C VAL A 92 5.52 -36.66 18.94
N ARG A 93 5.95 -37.39 19.99
CA ARG A 93 5.28 -37.33 21.29
C ARG A 93 5.14 -35.86 21.66
N PRO A 94 3.97 -35.38 22.11
CA PRO A 94 3.75 -33.96 22.34
C PRO A 94 4.76 -33.43 23.36
N GLN A 95 5.86 -32.86 22.87
CA GLN A 95 6.67 -31.96 23.66
C GLN A 95 5.72 -30.80 23.95
N LYS A 96 5.40 -30.59 25.23
CA LYS A 96 4.52 -29.50 25.62
C LYS A 96 5.11 -28.24 25.02
N VAL A 97 4.43 -27.68 24.03
CA VAL A 97 4.76 -26.36 23.51
C VAL A 97 4.50 -25.43 24.68
N ASP A 98 5.57 -24.94 25.29
CA ASP A 98 5.49 -23.96 26.34
C ASP A 98 5.28 -22.58 25.74
N GLU A 99 4.91 -21.63 26.61
CA GLU A 99 4.62 -20.27 26.18
C GLU A 99 5.84 -19.57 25.57
N ALA A 100 7.04 -19.92 26.04
CA ALA A 100 8.28 -19.39 25.52
C ALA A 100 8.49 -19.81 24.05
N ALA A 101 8.29 -21.09 23.73
CA ALA A 101 8.40 -21.60 22.36
C ALA A 101 7.32 -21.01 21.43
N CYS A 102 6.10 -20.76 21.92
CA CYS A 102 5.07 -20.06 21.15
C CYS A 102 5.48 -18.62 20.84
N ARG A 103 6.06 -17.92 21.81
CA ARG A 103 6.45 -16.51 21.67
C ARG A 103 7.62 -16.34 20.71
N GLU A 104 8.65 -17.19 20.82
CA GLU A 104 9.76 -17.21 19.87
C GLU A 104 9.30 -17.50 18.44
N ALA A 105 8.41 -18.48 18.25
CA ALA A 105 7.86 -18.79 16.93
C ALA A 105 6.97 -17.66 16.37
N TYR A 106 6.27 -16.93 17.23
CA TYR A 106 5.48 -15.77 16.84
C TYR A 106 6.35 -14.59 16.39
N ASP A 107 7.45 -14.34 17.10
CA ASP A 107 8.40 -13.29 16.73
C ASP A 107 9.02 -13.56 15.36
N ILE A 108 9.36 -14.82 15.07
CA ILE A 108 9.84 -15.25 13.74
C ILE A 108 8.74 -15.07 12.69
N TYR A 109 7.50 -15.44 13.00
CA TYR A 109 6.36 -15.25 12.11
C TYR A 109 6.15 -13.78 11.73
N LEU A 110 6.25 -12.86 12.70
CA LEU A 110 6.14 -11.43 12.45
C LEU A 110 7.27 -10.92 11.57
N GLN A 111 8.51 -11.34 11.82
CA GLN A 111 9.67 -10.96 11.00
C GLN A 111 9.52 -11.43 9.55
N CYS A 112 9.07 -12.66 9.33
CA CYS A 112 8.82 -13.18 7.99
C CYS A 112 7.60 -12.54 7.30
N ALA A 113 6.59 -12.10 8.07
CA ALA A 113 5.43 -11.41 7.51
C ALA A 113 5.79 -10.01 6.96
N THR A 114 6.85 -9.39 7.49
CA THR A 114 7.33 -8.07 7.05
C THR A 114 8.31 -8.09 5.88
N ASP A 115 8.91 -9.24 5.55
CA ASP A 115 9.93 -9.35 4.47
C ASP A 115 9.35 -9.26 3.04
N PHE A 116 8.02 -9.30 2.90
CA PHE A 116 7.34 -9.24 1.58
C PHE A 116 6.89 -7.83 1.17
N TYR A 117 7.21 -6.79 1.96
CA TYR A 117 6.85 -5.39 1.72
C TYR A 117 8.03 -4.45 1.98
#